data_AF-A0A0N5AE90-F1
#
_entry.id   AF-A0A0N5AE90-F1
#
_cell.length_a   1.000
_cell.length_b   1.000
_cell.length_c   1.000
_cell.angle_alpha   90.00
_cell.angle_beta   90.00
_cell.angle_gamma   90.00
#
_symmetry.space_group_name_H-M   'P 1'
#
loop_
_entity.id
_entity.type
_entity.pdbx_description
1 polymer ?
#
loop_
_entity_poly.entity_id
_entity_poly.type
_entity_poly.pdbx_seq_one_letter_code
_entity_poly.pdbx_strand_id
1 'polypeptide(L)'
;MEYNNSDKFILPALPLTKVKRICKLDAEVNSVSTQAVTLIAMATENFIKILSVEAYRRALFCDRRTLLSKDIGDVQVEDAGKNNESEAMESTEVVESVPSEDVKESPVRTNDV
;
A
#
# COMPACT_ATOMS: atom_id res chain seq x y z
N MET A 1 -35.50 -5.59 12.34
CA MET A 1 -34.10 -5.47 11.88
C MET A 1 -34.01 -4.15 11.13
N GLU A 2 -33.58 -3.10 11.80
CA GLU A 2 -33.31 -1.81 11.17
C GLU A 2 -32.02 -1.94 10.36
N TYR A 3 -32.10 -1.74 9.05
CA TYR A 3 -30.93 -1.59 8.18
C TYR A 3 -30.46 -0.15 8.30
N ASN A 4 -29.25 0.04 8.82
CA ASN A 4 -28.64 1.37 8.92
C ASN A 4 -28.41 1.92 7.50
N ASN A 5 -28.96 3.09 7.22
CA ASN A 5 -28.85 3.81 5.94
C ASN A 5 -27.41 4.28 5.58
N SER A 6 -26.40 3.85 6.35
CA SER A 6 -24.97 3.99 6.05
C SER A 6 -24.44 2.85 5.16
N ASP A 7 -25.25 1.82 4.89
CA ASP A 7 -25.00 0.80 3.86
C ASP A 7 -25.17 1.43 2.47
N LYS A 8 -24.40 2.47 2.17
CA LYS A 8 -24.04 2.74 0.78
C LYS A 8 -23.41 1.44 0.30
N PHE A 9 -24.06 0.72 -0.61
CA PHE A 9 -23.38 -0.28 -1.40
C PHE A 9 -22.19 0.43 -2.03
N ILE A 10 -21.01 0.27 -1.41
CA ILE A 10 -19.77 0.86 -1.89
C ILE A 10 -19.52 0.14 -3.20
N LEU A 11 -19.87 0.82 -4.30
CA LEU A 11 -19.50 0.33 -5.61
C LEU A 11 -17.98 0.24 -5.61
N PRO A 12 -17.41 -0.91 -6.00
CA PRO A 12 -15.97 -1.04 -6.08
C PRO A 12 -15.42 0.02 -7.03
N ALA A 13 -14.32 0.65 -6.63
CA ALA A 13 -13.59 1.61 -7.44
C ALA A 13 -12.98 0.96 -8.68
N LEU A 14 -12.74 -0.36 -8.64
CA LEU A 14 -12.23 -1.11 -9.78
C LEU A 14 -13.28 -1.20 -10.91
N PRO A 15 -12.86 -0.99 -12.18
CA PRO A 15 -13.77 -1.04 -13.32
C PRO A 15 -14.28 -2.46 -13.59
N LEU A 16 -15.56 -2.70 -13.30
CA LEU A 16 -16.21 -4.02 -13.41
C LEU A 16 -16.07 -4.68 -14.79
N THR A 17 -16.07 -3.89 -15.87
CA THR A 17 -15.86 -4.40 -17.24
C THR A 17 -14.50 -5.05 -17.41
N LYS A 18 -13.45 -4.50 -16.78
CA LYS A 18 -12.09 -5.07 -16.83
C LYS A 18 -12.00 -6.31 -15.97
N VAL A 19 -12.59 -6.28 -14.77
CA VAL A 19 -12.65 -7.45 -13.87
C VAL A 19 -13.34 -8.62 -14.58
N LYS A 20 -14.48 -8.38 -15.22
CA LYS A 20 -15.20 -9.39 -16.01
C LYS A 20 -14.37 -9.92 -17.19
N ARG A 21 -13.62 -9.05 -17.87
CA ARG A 21 -12.73 -9.44 -18.97
C ARG A 21 -11.60 -10.35 -18.48
N ILE A 22 -11.01 -10.06 -17.33
CA ILE A 22 -9.97 -10.89 -16.69
C ILE A 22 -10.57 -12.27 -16.34
N CYS A 23 -11.75 -12.32 -15.74
CA CYS A 23 -12.43 -13.59 -15.43
C CYS A 23 -12.67 -14.45 -16.69
N LYS A 24 -12.94 -13.82 -17.83
CA LYS A 24 -13.17 -14.48 -19.12
C LYS A 24 -11.91 -14.78 -19.94
N LEU A 25 -10.72 -14.50 -19.41
CA LEU A 25 -9.48 -14.99 -20.03
C LEU A 25 -9.35 -16.51 -19.91
N ASP A 26 -10.04 -17.10 -18.93
CA ASP A 26 -10.18 -18.53 -18.78
C ASP A 26 -11.22 -19.08 -19.78
N ALA A 27 -10.79 -20.06 -20.59
CA ALA A 27 -11.61 -20.67 -21.64
C ALA A 27 -12.80 -21.46 -21.09
N GLU A 28 -12.72 -21.95 -19.84
CA GLU A 28 -13.79 -22.70 -19.19
C GLU A 28 -14.91 -21.78 -18.66
N VAL A 29 -14.68 -20.47 -18.62
CA VAL A 29 -15.61 -19.49 -18.06
C VAL A 29 -16.58 -18.96 -19.13
N ASN A 30 -17.72 -19.65 -19.26
CA ASN A 30 -18.77 -19.28 -20.22
C ASN A 30 -19.50 -17.96 -19.86
N SER A 31 -20.01 -17.87 -18.63
CA SER A 31 -20.75 -16.72 -18.14
C SER A 31 -20.38 -16.40 -16.69
N VAL A 32 -20.44 -15.11 -16.33
CA VAL A 32 -20.13 -14.63 -14.98
C VAL A 32 -21.24 -13.66 -14.58
N SER A 33 -21.84 -13.90 -13.42
CA SER A 33 -22.91 -13.06 -12.87
C SER A 33 -22.36 -11.68 -12.47
N THR A 34 -23.19 -10.64 -12.56
CA THR A 34 -22.78 -9.29 -12.15
C THR A 34 -22.38 -9.24 -10.68
N GLN A 35 -23.08 -9.98 -9.81
CA GLN A 35 -22.77 -10.07 -8.38
C GLN A 35 -21.39 -10.70 -8.12
N ALA A 36 -21.02 -11.75 -8.86
CA ALA A 36 -19.70 -12.36 -8.75
C ALA A 36 -18.59 -11.38 -9.17
N VAL A 37 -18.79 -10.64 -10.27
CA VAL A 37 -17.83 -9.60 -10.71
C VAL A 37 -17.67 -8.51 -9.66
N THR A 38 -18.76 -8.05 -9.05
CA THR A 38 -18.72 -7.05 -7.97
C THR A 38 -17.99 -7.59 -6.73
N LEU A 39 -18.27 -8.83 -6.33
CA LEU A 39 -17.61 -9.45 -5.18
C LEU A 39 -16.11 -9.61 -5.41
N ILE A 40 -15.69 -10.06 -6.60
CA ILE A 40 -14.27 -10.16 -6.97
C ILE A 40 -13.61 -8.78 -6.91
N ALA A 41 -14.27 -7.74 -7.40
CA ALA A 41 -13.73 -6.38 -7.34
C ALA A 41 -13.53 -5.90 -5.89
N MET A 42 -14.52 -6.10 -5.01
CA MET A 42 -14.41 -5.76 -3.58
C MET A 42 -13.32 -6.59 -2.87
N ALA A 43 -13.24 -7.89 -3.16
CA ALA A 43 -12.21 -8.77 -2.61
C ALA A 43 -10.80 -8.34 -3.06
N THR A 44 -10.65 -7.94 -4.32
CA THR A 44 -9.37 -7.47 -4.88
C THR A 44 -8.93 -6.17 -4.21
N GLU A 45 -9.84 -5.24 -3.93
CA GLU A 45 -9.52 -4.02 -3.19
C GLU A 45 -9.04 -4.32 -1.78
N ASN A 46 -9.70 -5.25 -1.10
CA ASN A 46 -9.30 -5.67 0.24
C ASN A 46 -7.92 -6.36 0.22
N PHE A 47 -7.71 -7.25 -0.76
CA PHE A 47 -6.43 -7.90 -0.99
C PHE A 47 -5.29 -6.89 -1.22
N ILE A 48 -5.49 -5.87 -2.07
CA ILE A 48 -4.48 -4.83 -2.31
C ILE A 48 -4.15 -4.07 -1.03
N LYS A 49 -5.15 -3.76 -0.19
CA LYS A 49 -4.92 -3.07 1.09
C LYS A 49 -4.03 -3.91 2.02
N ILE A 50 -4.38 -5.17 2.22
CA ILE A 50 -3.62 -6.09 3.08
C ILE A 50 -2.19 -6.27 2.54
N LEU A 51 -2.07 -6.56 1.24
CA LEU A 51 -0.78 -6.76 0.59
C LEU A 51 0.13 -5.52 0.70
N SER A 52 -0.44 -4.33 0.53
CA SER A 52 0.33 -3.07 0.59
C SER A 52 0.88 -2.81 1.98
N VAL A 53 0.11 -3.10 3.03
CA VAL A 53 0.54 -2.92 4.43
C VAL A 53 1.69 -3.88 4.75
N GLU A 54 1.56 -5.17 4.42
CA GLU A 54 2.61 -6.15 4.70
C GLU A 54 3.88 -5.90 3.87
N ALA A 55 3.73 -5.57 2.59
CA ALA A 55 4.87 -5.21 1.74
C ALA A 55 5.59 -3.96 2.28
N TYR A 56 4.83 -2.97 2.78
CA TYR A 56 5.42 -1.77 3.36
C TYR A 56 6.13 -2.06 4.70
N ARG A 57 5.55 -2.91 5.56
CA ARG A 57 6.19 -3.39 6.79
C ARG A 57 7.54 -4.04 6.50
N ARG A 58 7.63 -4.81 5.42
CA ARG A 58 8.90 -5.39 4.95
C ARG A 58 9.90 -4.34 4.47
N ALA A 59 9.45 -3.31 3.74
CA ALA A 59 10.31 -2.21 3.32
C ALA A 59 10.89 -1.46 4.52
N LEU A 60 10.07 -1.21 5.56
CA LEU A 60 10.50 -0.61 6.83
C LEU A 60 11.53 -1.47 7.56
N PHE A 61 11.38 -2.80 7.55
CA PHE A 61 12.38 -3.72 8.12
C PHE A 61 13.75 -3.64 7.41
N CYS A 62 13.79 -3.12 6.19
CA CYS A 62 15.02 -2.84 5.45
C CYS A 62 15.44 -1.36 5.50
N ASP A 63 14.94 -0.58 6.47
CA ASP A 63 15.19 0.86 6.62
C ASP A 63 14.86 1.70 5.38
N ARG A 64 13.88 1.26 4.59
CA ARG A 64 13.44 1.94 3.37
C ARG A 64 12.01 2.40 3.50
N ARG A 65 11.76 3.62 3.04
CA ARG A 65 10.41 4.18 2.88
C ARG A 65 9.83 3.94 1.49
N THR A 66 10.66 3.45 0.56
CA THR A 66 10.26 3.12 -0.82
C THR A 66 9.97 1.63 -0.93
N LEU A 67 8.74 1.32 -1.37
CA LEU A 67 8.28 -0.04 -1.65
C LEU A 67 8.86 -0.51 -2.99
N LEU A 68 9.59 -1.62 -2.99
CA LEU A 68 10.21 -2.23 -4.17
C LEU A 68 9.53 -3.55 -4.52
N SER A 69 9.68 -4.01 -5.77
CA SER A 69 9.07 -5.27 -6.24
C SER A 69 9.48 -6.49 -5.43
N LYS A 70 10.70 -6.52 -4.88
CA LYS A 70 11.17 -7.59 -3.98
C LYS A 70 10.38 -7.65 -2.67
N ASP A 71 9.91 -6.50 -2.18
CA ASP A 71 9.17 -6.44 -0.92
C ASP A 71 7.80 -7.08 -1.06
N ILE A 72 7.20 -7.02 -2.26
CA ILE A 72 5.92 -7.68 -2.60
C ILE A 72 6.10 -9.19 -2.79
N GLY A 73 7.18 -9.61 -3.45
CA GLY A 73 7.44 -11.02 -3.74
C GLY A 73 7.73 -11.87 -2.48
N ASP A 74 8.28 -11.24 -1.45
CA ASP A 74 8.57 -11.89 -0.16
C ASP A 74 7.37 -11.88 0.80
N VAL A 75 6.26 -11.20 0.48
CA VAL A 75 5.07 -11.18 1.35
C VAL A 75 4.43 -12.55 1.35
N GLN A 76 4.43 -13.20 2.52
CA GLN A 76 3.55 -14.32 2.79
C GLN A 76 2.24 -13.76 3.36
N VAL A 77 1.15 -13.94 2.62
CA VAL A 77 -0.18 -13.58 3.11
C VAL A 77 -0.58 -14.64 4.13
N GLU A 78 -0.08 -14.49 5.35
CA GLU A 78 -0.56 -15.26 6.51
C GLU A 78 -1.97 -14.77 6.87
N ASP A 79 -2.84 -15.71 7.24
CA ASP A 79 -4.27 -15.50 7.46
C ASP A 79 -4.59 -14.16 8.14
N ALA A 80 -5.47 -13.38 7.51
CA ALA A 80 -5.96 -12.06 7.91
C ALA A 80 -6.79 -12.05 9.22
N GLY A 81 -6.50 -12.95 10.16
CA GLY A 81 -7.19 -13.14 11.44
C GLY A 81 -6.43 -12.66 12.66
N LYS A 82 -5.22 -12.09 12.52
CA LYS A 82 -4.49 -11.50 13.66
C LYS A 82 -4.61 -9.98 13.62
N ASN A 83 -5.61 -9.53 14.38
CA ASN A 83 -5.77 -8.17 14.87
C ASN A 83 -4.41 -7.55 15.23
N ASN A 84 -4.05 -6.46 14.57
CA ASN A 84 -3.02 -5.54 15.06
C ASN A 84 -3.55 -4.11 14.91
N GLU A 85 -4.62 -3.79 15.65
CA GLU A 85 -4.89 -2.42 16.09
C GLU A 85 -3.91 -1.99 17.21
N SER A 86 -2.91 -2.82 17.53
CA SER A 86 -1.93 -2.60 18.60
C SER A 86 -0.50 -2.70 18.09
N GLU A 87 -0.15 -1.92 17.07
CA GLU A 87 1.24 -1.45 16.86
C GLU A 87 1.22 -0.17 16.01
N ALA A 88 0.46 0.83 16.49
CA ALA A 88 0.80 2.20 16.16
C ALA A 88 2.19 2.45 16.75
N MET A 89 3.18 2.48 15.85
CA MET A 89 4.57 2.88 16.06
C MET A 89 4.75 3.74 17.30
N GLU A 90 5.13 3.10 18.40
CA GLU A 90 5.83 3.74 19.49
C GLU A 90 7.26 4.04 18.99
N SER A 91 7.70 5.28 19.22
CA SER A 91 9.00 5.86 18.86
C SER A 91 9.13 6.41 17.43
N THR A 92 8.61 7.63 17.23
CA THR A 92 9.45 8.66 16.58
C THR A 92 9.51 9.83 17.55
N GLU A 93 10.60 9.87 18.32
CA GLU A 93 11.02 11.02 19.10
C GLU A 93 10.94 12.27 18.23
N VAL A 94 10.12 13.22 18.67
CA VAL A 94 10.31 14.63 18.36
C VAL A 94 11.51 15.08 19.19
N VAL A 95 12.71 15.05 18.62
CA VAL A 95 13.74 16.05 18.96
C VAL A 95 14.47 16.47 17.69
N GLU A 96 13.94 17.54 17.13
CA GLU A 96 14.63 18.48 16.27
C GLU A 96 15.99 18.86 16.89
N SER A 97 17.09 18.45 16.27
CA SER A 97 18.35 19.18 16.36
C SER A 97 19.03 19.15 15.00
N VAL A 98 18.87 20.26 14.30
CA VAL A 98 19.64 20.65 13.13
C VAL A 98 21.13 20.59 13.49
N PRO A 99 21.98 19.83 12.76
CA PRO A 99 23.42 20.04 12.83
C PRO A 99 23.72 21.33 12.05
N SER A 100 24.16 22.36 12.78
CA SER A 100 24.71 23.58 12.19
C SER A 100 25.80 23.22 11.17
N GLU A 101 25.60 23.63 9.92
CA GLU A 101 26.66 23.61 8.91
C GLU A 101 27.78 24.56 9.34
N ASP A 102 28.92 24.01 9.76
CA ASP A 102 30.18 24.74 9.79
C ASP A 102 30.57 25.06 8.34
N VAL A 103 30.34 26.32 7.96
CA VAL A 103 30.86 26.93 6.73
C VAL A 103 32.38 26.84 6.75
N LYS A 104 32.95 25.84 6.06
CA LYS A 104 34.36 25.86 5.68
C LYS A 104 34.52 26.83 4.52
N GLU A 105 34.93 28.04 4.89
CA GLU A 105 35.48 29.07 4.02
C GLU A 105 36.48 28.44 3.04
N SER A 106 36.19 28.54 1.74
CA SER A 106 37.11 28.12 0.68
C SER A 106 38.11 29.26 0.38
N PRO A 107 39.38 28.97 0.07
CA PRO A 107 40.40 30.02 -0.05
C PRO A 107 40.19 30.89 -1.29
N VAL A 108 40.23 32.20 -1.07
CA VAL A 108 40.30 33.27 -2.07
C VAL A 108 41.46 33.00 -3.05
N ARG A 109 41.16 32.84 -4.34
CA ARG A 109 42.15 32.96 -5.42
C ARG A 109 42.31 34.44 -5.76
N THR A 110 43.39 35.05 -5.27
CA THR A 110 43.89 36.32 -5.80
C THR A 110 44.50 36.06 -7.18
N ASN A 111 43.92 36.65 -8.22
CA ASN A 111 44.65 36.85 -9.47
C ASN A 111 45.28 38.24 -9.39
N ASP A 112 46.61 38.25 -9.31
CA ASP A 112 47.42 39.45 -9.50
C ASP A 112 47.29 39.97 -10.94
N VAL A 113 47.48 41.28 -11.04
CA VAL A 113 47.35 42.22 -12.18
C VAL A 113 48.04 41.76 -13.46
#